data_AF-A0DRS1-F1
#
_entry.id   AF-A0DRS1-F1
#
_cell.length_a   1.000
_cell.length_b   1.000
_cell.length_c   1.000
_cell.angle_alpha   90.00
_cell.angle_beta   90.00
_cell.angle_gamma   90.00
#
_symmetry.space_group_name_H-M   'P 1'
#
loop_
_entity.id
_entity.type
_entity.pdbx_description
1 polymer ?
#
loop_
_entity_poly.entity_id
_entity_poly.type
_entity_poly.pdbx_seq_one_letter_code
_entity_poly.pdbx_strand_id
1 'polypeptide(L)'
;MSLTLKIFTLLRQQDSYNKGVREYRIRLDRQDKTVYKPICNAIILGFASKELVTSLLAARLGMQAVEQNNAGFNEMFMERCLPYFENIAEFSSWDQTEDRGKYYYSTIPNKEEMQYGKSLLIITLECLEAWARFYPFQSDQLTQSAFFKSYTRLLEKNVKFPDKFFYIKKEKLDYNTSPMFTKLLQNFYEIERKNIPRIMTQTSQIVYKDQQENQTQARLQGEMQEPKSMSTPKKEIQKINESDAQSLINQFSLLKGSLSEKDLGLDFQEQNQDIMDLELVKQNLTELIDKIDIKIEEFLNQDDVNTSLKLLKVYDEIKIYLIQDLKRKVIIQDEIEQQILDIQRQRGGLSSSLKDHETHNNLLTHQIAALKSQFESLSILQQNDQMEMKKMRSYISELLEENEKMKQEIETLKIQLMIEKNQLNNQMQQQEEIN
;
A
#
# COMPACT_ATOMS: atom_id res chain seq x y z
N MET A 1 5.74 -18.20 34.37
CA MET A 1 5.84 -16.77 34.00
C MET A 1 4.43 -16.31 33.66
N SER A 2 3.79 -15.47 34.51
CA SER A 2 2.38 -15.11 34.30
C SER A 2 2.20 -14.26 33.04
N LEU A 3 1.02 -14.33 32.42
CA LEU A 3 0.63 -13.54 31.24
C LEU A 3 0.93 -12.03 31.44
N THR A 4 0.79 -11.56 32.67
CA THR A 4 1.06 -10.21 33.14
C THR A 4 2.52 -9.78 32.95
N LEU A 5 3.49 -10.68 33.18
CA LEU A 5 4.91 -10.39 32.98
C LEU A 5 5.27 -10.31 31.49
N LYS A 6 4.63 -11.15 30.65
CA LYS A 6 4.78 -11.09 29.18
C LYS A 6 4.21 -9.78 28.62
N ILE A 7 3.06 -9.34 29.12
CA ILE A 7 2.41 -8.08 28.73
C ILE A 7 3.29 -6.88 29.13
N PHE A 8 3.83 -6.86 30.35
CA PHE A 8 4.72 -5.77 30.79
C PHE A 8 6.04 -5.69 30.00
N THR A 9 6.59 -6.84 29.60
CA THR A 9 7.81 -6.90 28.79
C THR A 9 7.54 -6.44 27.34
N LEU A 10 6.37 -6.81 26.78
CA LEU A 10 5.90 -6.33 25.48
C LEU A 10 5.65 -4.82 25.49
N LEU A 11 5.03 -4.27 26.55
CA LEU A 11 4.78 -2.84 26.69
C LEU A 11 6.08 -2.02 26.82
N ARG A 12 7.08 -2.51 27.57
CA ARG A 12 8.40 -1.85 27.65
C ARG A 12 9.19 -1.89 26.35
N GLN A 13 9.07 -2.97 25.58
CA GLN A 13 9.64 -3.06 24.22
C GLN A 13 8.92 -2.12 23.26
N GLN A 14 7.61 -1.95 23.42
CA GLN A 14 6.78 -1.01 22.67
C GLN A 14 7.19 0.44 22.95
N ASP A 15 7.51 0.80 24.19
CA ASP A 15 7.96 2.17 24.54
C ASP A 15 9.34 2.54 23.98
N SER A 16 10.30 1.61 23.97
CA SER A 16 11.62 1.84 23.35
C SER A 16 11.56 1.85 21.81
N TYR A 17 10.70 1.00 21.22
CA TYR A 17 10.40 1.01 19.78
C TYR A 17 9.71 2.32 19.38
N ASN A 18 8.73 2.78 20.17
CA ASN A 18 8.00 4.03 19.94
C ASN A 18 8.92 5.26 20.03
N LYS A 19 9.93 5.28 20.90
CA LYS A 19 10.83 6.44 21.02
C LYS A 19 11.74 6.59 19.79
N GLY A 20 12.31 5.49 19.28
CA GLY A 20 13.11 5.49 18.05
C GLY A 20 12.27 5.75 16.78
N VAL A 21 11.05 5.21 16.72
CA VAL A 21 10.10 5.45 15.62
C VAL A 21 9.57 6.89 15.63
N ARG A 22 9.41 7.53 16.80
CA ARG A 22 8.99 8.94 16.91
C ARG A 22 10.09 9.89 16.41
N GLU A 23 11.34 9.67 16.77
CA GLU A 23 12.47 10.45 16.24
C GLU A 23 12.71 10.21 14.73
N TYR A 24 12.41 9.01 14.24
CA TYR A 24 12.43 8.69 12.81
C TYR A 24 11.25 9.32 12.04
N ARG A 25 10.02 9.28 12.59
CA ARG A 25 8.85 10.01 12.05
C ARG A 25 9.08 11.51 12.04
N ILE A 26 9.65 12.08 13.10
CA ILE A 26 10.00 13.51 13.14
C ILE A 26 11.09 13.85 12.09
N ARG A 27 11.99 12.92 11.74
CA ARG A 27 12.97 13.11 10.65
C ARG A 27 12.36 12.95 9.25
N LEU A 28 11.37 12.07 9.08
CA LEU A 28 10.59 11.89 7.84
C LEU A 28 9.57 13.03 7.62
N ASP A 29 8.94 13.53 8.67
CA ASP A 29 8.06 14.72 8.64
C ASP A 29 8.87 16.01 8.41
N ARG A 30 10.17 15.99 8.72
CA ARG A 30 11.14 17.04 8.37
C ARG A 30 11.81 16.82 7.02
N GLN A 31 11.51 15.75 6.27
CA GLN A 31 11.86 15.72 4.85
C GLN A 31 11.04 16.81 4.17
N ASP A 32 11.80 17.73 3.62
CA ASP A 32 11.47 19.14 3.60
C ASP A 32 10.37 19.38 2.55
N LYS A 33 9.35 20.19 2.89
CA LYS A 33 8.27 20.60 1.95
C LYS A 33 8.83 21.16 0.62
N THR A 34 10.10 21.56 0.63
CA THR A 34 10.91 21.98 -0.52
C THR A 34 11.08 20.90 -1.59
N VAL A 35 11.04 19.61 -1.25
CA VAL A 35 11.17 18.49 -2.22
C VAL A 35 9.82 18.12 -2.85
N TYR A 36 8.73 18.24 -2.11
CA TYR A 36 7.39 17.88 -2.58
C TYR A 36 6.81 18.89 -3.58
N LYS A 37 7.12 20.18 -3.38
CA LYS A 37 6.59 21.27 -4.20
C LYS A 37 7.01 21.16 -5.68
N PRO A 38 8.28 20.86 -6.03
CA PRO A 38 8.69 20.58 -7.40
C PRO A 38 7.91 19.43 -8.06
N ILE A 39 7.66 18.33 -7.33
CA ILE A 39 6.93 17.17 -7.85
C ILE A 39 5.48 17.57 -8.16
N CYS A 40 4.80 18.21 -7.22
CA CYS A 40 3.45 18.71 -7.43
C CYS A 40 3.39 19.69 -8.60
N ASN A 41 4.36 20.61 -8.71
CA ASN A 41 4.43 21.54 -9.83
C ASN A 41 4.62 20.83 -11.18
N ALA A 42 5.45 19.78 -11.24
CA ALA A 42 5.64 19.00 -12.46
C ALA A 42 4.36 18.30 -12.91
N ILE A 43 3.60 17.73 -11.96
CA ILE A 43 2.30 17.10 -12.24
C ILE A 43 1.31 18.14 -12.77
N ILE A 44 1.20 19.28 -12.09
CA ILE A 44 0.32 20.39 -12.49
C ILE A 44 0.67 20.91 -13.89
N LEU A 45 1.95 21.15 -14.17
CA LEU A 45 2.41 21.59 -15.49
C LEU A 45 2.11 20.55 -16.56
N GLY A 46 2.25 19.26 -16.23
CA GLY A 46 1.95 18.19 -17.15
C GLY A 46 0.47 18.15 -17.54
N PHE A 47 -0.45 18.30 -16.58
CA PHE A 47 -1.88 18.45 -16.90
C PHE A 47 -2.22 19.75 -17.62
N ALA A 48 -1.57 20.86 -17.24
CA ALA A 48 -1.81 22.16 -17.86
C ALA A 48 -1.38 22.21 -19.34
N SER A 49 -0.40 21.40 -19.73
CA SER A 49 0.07 21.32 -21.12
C SER A 49 -1.01 20.85 -22.10
N LYS A 50 -1.97 20.03 -21.63
CA LYS A 50 -2.94 19.29 -22.45
C LYS A 50 -2.32 18.46 -23.57
N GLU A 51 -1.01 18.22 -23.54
CA GLU A 51 -0.35 17.33 -24.48
C GLU A 51 -0.65 15.87 -24.13
N LEU A 52 -0.81 15.03 -25.16
CA LEU A 52 -1.23 13.64 -25.05
C LEU A 52 -0.37 12.84 -24.06
N VAL A 53 0.93 12.76 -24.35
CA VAL A 53 1.88 11.96 -23.58
C VAL A 53 2.16 12.61 -22.22
N THR A 54 2.31 13.93 -22.20
CA THR A 54 2.67 14.69 -20.99
C THR A 54 1.57 14.61 -19.92
N SER A 55 0.30 14.67 -20.30
CA SER A 55 -0.83 14.56 -19.37
C SER A 55 -0.94 13.17 -18.76
N LEU A 56 -0.78 12.11 -19.57
CA LEU A 56 -0.77 10.72 -19.09
C LEU A 56 0.41 10.44 -18.15
N LEU A 57 1.58 10.96 -18.49
CA LEU A 57 2.76 10.87 -17.66
C LEU A 57 2.59 11.61 -16.32
N ALA A 58 1.92 12.77 -16.32
CA ALA A 58 1.58 13.50 -15.10
C ALA A 58 0.66 12.69 -14.19
N ALA A 59 -0.36 12.01 -14.74
CA ALA A 59 -1.24 11.13 -13.96
C ALA A 59 -0.46 9.96 -13.33
N ARG A 60 0.43 9.31 -14.09
CA ARG A 60 1.29 8.22 -13.58
C ARG A 60 2.25 8.69 -12.50
N LEU A 61 2.85 9.87 -12.67
CA LEU A 61 3.72 10.45 -11.66
C LEU A 61 2.95 10.78 -10.38
N GLY A 62 1.72 11.30 -10.50
CA GLY A 62 0.85 11.53 -9.36
C GLY A 62 0.49 10.24 -8.62
N MET A 63 0.14 9.18 -9.35
CA MET A 63 -0.06 7.83 -8.82
C MET A 63 1.14 7.36 -7.99
N GLN A 64 2.32 7.29 -8.61
CA GLN A 64 3.54 6.82 -7.93
C GLN A 64 3.90 7.69 -6.73
N ALA A 65 3.74 9.01 -6.84
CA ALA A 65 4.09 9.91 -5.77
C ALA A 65 3.18 9.73 -4.54
N VAL A 66 1.87 9.54 -4.71
CA VAL A 66 0.97 9.28 -3.58
C VAL A 66 1.24 7.93 -2.93
N GLU A 67 1.56 6.90 -3.72
CA GLU A 67 1.84 5.55 -3.21
C GLU A 67 3.17 5.42 -2.47
N GLN A 68 4.19 6.18 -2.87
CA GLN A 68 5.55 6.03 -2.36
C GLN A 68 5.92 7.03 -1.26
N ASN A 69 5.16 8.13 -1.11
CA ASN A 69 5.50 9.19 -0.16
C ASN A 69 4.67 9.13 1.13
N ASN A 70 5.10 9.91 2.12
CA ASN A 70 4.48 9.96 3.44
C ASN A 70 3.23 10.86 3.48
N ALA A 71 2.53 10.84 4.63
CA ALA A 71 1.29 11.60 4.83
C ALA A 71 1.43 13.11 4.52
N GLY A 72 2.59 13.71 4.82
CA GLY A 72 2.86 15.13 4.54
C GLY A 72 2.91 15.46 3.04
N PHE A 73 3.37 14.55 2.19
CA PHE A 73 3.25 14.70 0.73
C PHE A 73 1.78 14.62 0.31
N ASN A 74 1.04 13.63 0.84
CA ASN A 74 -0.36 13.41 0.47
C ASN A 74 -1.23 14.62 0.81
N GLU A 75 -0.99 15.32 1.92
CA GLU A 75 -1.64 16.59 2.24
C GLU A 75 -1.41 17.65 1.15
N MET A 76 -0.16 17.85 0.73
CA MET A 76 0.17 18.82 -0.34
C MET A 76 -0.40 18.40 -1.70
N PHE A 77 -0.40 17.10 -1.99
CA PHE A 77 -0.96 16.55 -3.21
C PHE A 77 -2.48 16.78 -3.25
N MET A 78 -3.19 16.50 -2.14
CA MET A 78 -4.62 16.77 -1.99
C MET A 78 -4.96 18.25 -2.20
N GLU A 79 -4.12 19.16 -1.73
CA GLU A 79 -4.33 20.60 -1.91
C GLU A 79 -4.08 21.07 -3.36
N ARG A 80 -3.02 20.58 -4.01
CA ARG A 80 -2.52 21.20 -5.25
C ARG A 80 -2.78 20.39 -6.51
N CYS A 81 -2.75 19.06 -6.43
CA CYS A 81 -2.81 18.18 -7.60
C CYS A 81 -4.18 17.53 -7.77
N LEU A 82 -4.84 17.15 -6.68
CA LEU A 82 -6.15 16.49 -6.70
C LEU A 82 -7.22 17.22 -7.53
N PRO A 83 -7.33 18.57 -7.52
CA PRO A 83 -8.30 19.27 -8.37
C PRO A 83 -8.15 19.00 -9.88
N TYR A 84 -6.94 18.68 -10.34
CA TYR A 84 -6.70 18.32 -11.75
C TYR A 84 -7.21 16.92 -12.07
N PHE A 85 -7.04 15.97 -11.14
CA PHE A 85 -7.61 14.64 -11.26
C PHE A 85 -9.14 14.69 -11.27
N GLU A 86 -9.75 15.49 -10.40
CA GLU A 86 -11.21 15.70 -10.39
C GLU A 86 -11.71 16.25 -11.73
N ASN A 87 -11.05 17.30 -12.25
CA ASN A 87 -11.43 17.89 -13.54
C ASN A 87 -11.34 16.88 -14.70
N ILE A 88 -10.29 16.04 -14.72
CA ILE A 88 -10.16 14.97 -15.73
C ILE A 88 -11.28 13.94 -15.55
N ALA A 89 -11.57 13.51 -14.33
CA ALA A 89 -12.62 12.52 -14.03
C ALA A 89 -14.03 13.01 -14.43
N GLU A 90 -14.28 14.30 -14.31
CA GLU A 90 -15.54 14.95 -14.69
C GLU A 90 -15.73 15.10 -16.21
N PHE A 91 -14.69 14.86 -17.02
CA PHE A 91 -14.77 14.99 -18.47
C PHE A 91 -15.90 14.11 -19.04
N SER A 92 -16.92 14.74 -19.63
CA SER A 92 -18.10 14.05 -20.15
C SER A 92 -18.76 13.15 -19.09
N SER A 93 -18.97 13.64 -17.86
CA SER A 93 -19.64 12.89 -16.77
C SER A 93 -21.04 12.41 -17.10
N TRP A 94 -21.72 13.04 -18.07
CA TRP A 94 -23.00 12.59 -18.61
C TRP A 94 -22.89 11.31 -19.47
N ASP A 95 -21.71 11.03 -20.02
CA ASP A 95 -21.48 9.85 -20.87
C ASP A 95 -21.14 8.65 -19.98
N GLN A 96 -22.05 7.69 -19.94
CA GLN A 96 -21.93 6.49 -19.10
C GLN A 96 -21.15 5.36 -19.81
N THR A 97 -20.62 5.61 -21.02
CA THR A 97 -19.81 4.63 -21.73
C THR A 97 -18.40 4.54 -21.14
N GLU A 98 -17.85 3.32 -21.08
CA GLU A 98 -16.47 3.08 -20.63
C GLU A 98 -15.42 3.79 -21.49
N ASP A 99 -15.81 4.13 -22.72
CA ASP A 99 -14.93 4.65 -23.77
C ASP A 99 -14.93 6.18 -23.87
N ARG A 100 -15.63 6.90 -22.99
CA ARG A 100 -15.80 8.37 -23.07
C ARG A 100 -14.48 9.14 -23.11
N GLY A 101 -13.43 8.60 -22.50
CA GLY A 101 -12.07 9.19 -22.54
C GLY A 101 -11.50 9.35 -23.95
N LYS A 102 -12.01 8.63 -24.96
CA LYS A 102 -11.52 8.74 -26.35
C LYS A 102 -11.64 10.15 -26.94
N TYR A 103 -12.56 10.97 -26.43
CA TYR A 103 -12.79 12.34 -26.88
C TYR A 103 -12.13 13.41 -26.00
N TYR A 104 -11.30 13.01 -25.04
CA TYR A 104 -10.73 13.92 -24.04
C TYR A 104 -9.95 15.09 -24.67
N TYR A 105 -9.19 14.82 -25.73
CA TYR A 105 -8.33 15.80 -26.37
C TYR A 105 -8.99 16.53 -27.54
N SER A 106 -9.87 15.86 -28.28
CA SER A 106 -10.52 16.41 -29.47
C SER A 106 -11.88 15.76 -29.71
N THR A 107 -12.77 16.51 -30.38
CA THR A 107 -14.11 16.02 -30.75
C THR A 107 -14.07 14.97 -31.86
N ILE A 108 -13.02 14.99 -32.70
CA ILE A 108 -12.77 14.01 -33.77
C ILE A 108 -11.35 13.46 -33.58
N PRO A 109 -11.17 12.48 -32.67
CA PRO A 109 -9.86 12.03 -32.25
C PRO A 109 -9.23 11.10 -33.27
N ASN A 110 -7.93 11.30 -33.52
CA ASN A 110 -7.13 10.32 -34.24
C ASN A 110 -6.88 9.08 -33.36
N LYS A 111 -6.32 8.00 -33.93
CA LYS A 111 -6.10 6.73 -33.22
C LYS A 111 -5.27 6.88 -31.93
N GLU A 112 -4.25 7.74 -31.95
CA GLU A 112 -3.40 7.99 -30.79
C GLU A 112 -4.14 8.79 -29.72
N GLU A 113 -4.82 9.86 -30.11
CA GLU A 113 -5.65 10.67 -29.20
C GLU A 113 -6.72 9.84 -28.50
N MET A 114 -7.37 8.93 -29.24
CA MET A 114 -8.33 7.99 -28.67
C MET A 114 -7.68 7.10 -27.61
N GLN A 115 -6.49 6.54 -27.90
CA GLN A 115 -5.80 5.65 -26.99
C GLN A 115 -5.34 6.39 -25.73
N TYR A 116 -4.60 7.50 -25.89
CA TYR A 116 -4.08 8.28 -24.77
C TYR A 116 -5.21 8.88 -23.92
N GLY A 117 -6.29 9.35 -24.53
CA GLY A 117 -7.44 9.90 -23.82
C GLY A 117 -8.16 8.86 -22.97
N LYS A 118 -8.36 7.65 -23.51
CA LYS A 118 -8.89 6.51 -22.74
C LYS A 118 -7.97 6.17 -21.56
N SER A 119 -6.67 6.01 -21.81
CA SER A 119 -5.70 5.64 -20.78
C SER A 119 -5.60 6.69 -19.68
N LEU A 120 -5.63 7.98 -20.02
CA LEU A 120 -5.62 9.08 -19.06
C LEU A 120 -6.85 9.06 -18.16
N LEU A 121 -8.04 8.92 -18.75
CA LEU A 121 -9.27 8.91 -17.95
C LEU A 121 -9.34 7.68 -17.03
N ILE A 122 -8.98 6.50 -17.55
CA ILE A 122 -8.99 5.26 -16.77
C ILE A 122 -8.04 5.37 -15.58
N ILE A 123 -6.78 5.76 -15.78
CA ILE A 123 -5.82 5.85 -14.68
C ILE A 123 -6.25 6.89 -13.64
N THR A 124 -6.82 8.02 -14.07
CA THR A 124 -7.34 9.04 -13.16
C THR A 124 -8.46 8.50 -12.28
N LEU A 125 -9.44 7.80 -12.86
CA LEU A 125 -10.56 7.23 -12.12
C LEU A 125 -10.10 6.13 -11.14
N GLU A 126 -9.22 5.24 -11.59
CA GLU A 126 -8.66 4.18 -10.74
C GLU A 126 -7.87 4.75 -9.56
N CYS A 127 -7.04 5.78 -9.79
CA CYS A 127 -6.32 6.47 -8.73
C CYS A 127 -7.27 7.06 -7.68
N LEU A 128 -8.31 7.79 -8.12
CA LEU A 128 -9.25 8.45 -7.22
C LEU A 128 -10.00 7.45 -6.35
N GLU A 129 -10.45 6.34 -6.93
CA GLU A 129 -11.13 5.28 -6.17
C GLU A 129 -10.18 4.55 -5.22
N ALA A 130 -8.96 4.21 -5.68
CA ALA A 130 -7.95 3.56 -4.85
C ALA A 130 -7.53 4.44 -3.66
N TRP A 131 -7.27 5.73 -3.89
CA TRP A 131 -6.87 6.65 -2.83
C TRP A 131 -8.00 6.91 -1.83
N ALA A 132 -9.26 6.98 -2.29
CA ALA A 132 -10.41 7.09 -1.39
C ALA A 132 -10.54 5.87 -0.47
N ARG A 133 -10.21 4.66 -0.96
CA ARG A 133 -10.22 3.42 -0.16
C ARG A 133 -9.02 3.30 0.78
N PHE A 134 -7.83 3.66 0.32
CA PHE A 134 -6.61 3.53 1.13
C PHE A 134 -6.44 4.65 2.16
N TYR A 135 -6.96 5.84 1.84
CA TYR A 135 -6.86 7.02 2.70
C TYR A 135 -8.25 7.62 2.95
N PRO A 136 -9.17 6.90 3.63
CA PRO A 136 -10.54 7.41 3.86
C PRO A 136 -10.57 8.58 4.85
N PHE A 137 -9.60 8.64 5.77
CA PHE A 137 -9.51 9.66 6.82
C PHE A 137 -8.19 10.44 6.74
N GLN A 138 -8.17 11.62 7.37
CA GLN A 138 -6.96 12.39 7.60
C GLN A 138 -6.09 11.76 8.69
N SER A 139 -4.97 12.40 9.02
CA SER A 139 -4.04 11.95 10.07
C SER A 139 -4.68 11.84 11.46
N ASP A 140 -5.79 12.55 11.68
CA ASP A 140 -6.60 12.51 12.90
C ASP A 140 -7.53 11.29 13.02
N GLN A 141 -7.67 10.47 11.96
CA GLN A 141 -8.56 9.30 11.88
C GLN A 141 -10.07 9.60 12.10
N LEU A 142 -10.45 10.87 12.20
CA LEU A 142 -11.83 11.30 12.45
C LEU A 142 -12.38 12.06 11.25
N THR A 143 -11.56 12.90 10.64
CA THR A 143 -11.97 13.75 9.53
C THR A 143 -11.81 12.98 8.22
N GLN A 144 -12.86 12.93 7.39
CA GLN A 144 -12.77 12.36 6.05
C GLN A 144 -11.70 13.09 5.21
N SER A 145 -10.87 12.32 4.51
CA SER A 145 -9.81 12.84 3.66
C SER A 145 -10.37 13.59 2.44
N ALA A 146 -9.55 14.42 1.81
CA ALA A 146 -9.95 15.07 0.56
C ALA A 146 -10.11 14.04 -0.57
N PHE A 147 -9.35 12.94 -0.57
CA PHE A 147 -9.53 11.85 -1.54
C PHE A 147 -10.92 11.23 -1.44
N PHE A 148 -11.36 10.88 -0.24
CA PHE A 148 -12.68 10.29 -0.01
C PHE A 148 -13.79 11.26 -0.43
N LYS A 149 -13.71 12.52 0.01
CA LYS A 149 -14.67 13.57 -0.38
C LYS A 149 -14.72 13.81 -1.88
N SER A 150 -13.58 13.74 -2.56
CA SER A 150 -13.51 13.89 -4.03
C SER A 150 -14.24 12.75 -4.73
N TYR A 151 -13.98 11.51 -4.29
CA TYR A 151 -14.66 10.32 -4.80
C TYR A 151 -16.18 10.40 -4.61
N THR A 152 -16.67 10.73 -3.41
CA THR A 152 -18.12 10.85 -3.16
C THR A 152 -18.76 11.94 -4.01
N ARG A 153 -18.12 13.11 -4.16
CA ARG A 153 -18.61 14.19 -5.05
C ARG A 153 -18.69 13.75 -6.51
N LEU A 154 -17.74 12.95 -6.99
CA LEU A 154 -17.75 12.44 -8.35
C LEU A 154 -18.91 11.44 -8.56
N LEU A 155 -19.17 10.58 -7.58
CA LEU A 155 -20.35 9.69 -7.60
C LEU A 155 -21.66 10.49 -7.62
N GLU A 156 -21.77 11.54 -6.80
CA GLU A 156 -22.94 12.44 -6.80
C GLU A 156 -23.14 13.14 -8.16
N LYS A 157 -22.05 13.39 -8.90
CA LYS A 157 -22.07 13.91 -10.28
C LYS A 157 -22.34 12.83 -11.34
N ASN A 158 -22.71 11.61 -10.94
CA ASN A 158 -22.92 10.45 -11.81
C ASN A 158 -21.69 10.06 -12.64
N VAL A 159 -20.48 10.33 -12.14
CA VAL A 159 -19.26 9.85 -12.78
C VAL A 159 -19.18 8.34 -12.60
N LYS A 160 -19.19 7.59 -13.71
CA LYS A 160 -19.00 6.14 -13.70
C LYS A 160 -17.52 5.80 -13.50
N PHE A 161 -17.23 5.05 -12.44
CA PHE A 161 -15.92 4.46 -12.19
C PHE A 161 -15.79 3.10 -12.89
N PRO A 162 -14.57 2.64 -13.23
CA PRO A 162 -14.36 1.35 -13.87
C PRO A 162 -14.79 0.19 -12.97
N ASP A 163 -15.58 -0.75 -13.50
CA ASP A 163 -16.03 -1.95 -12.75
C ASP A 163 -14.85 -2.90 -12.44
N LYS A 164 -13.76 -2.78 -13.21
CA LYS A 164 -12.54 -3.56 -13.04
C LYS A 164 -11.36 -2.61 -12.97
N PHE A 165 -10.57 -2.73 -11.91
CA PHE A 165 -9.27 -2.09 -11.81
C PHE A 165 -8.30 -2.81 -12.74
N PHE A 166 -7.80 -2.10 -13.75
CA PHE A 166 -6.70 -2.54 -14.60
C PHE A 166 -5.33 -2.12 -14.04
N TYR A 167 -5.28 -1.79 -12.74
CA TYR A 167 -4.08 -1.47 -11.98
C TYR A 167 -2.92 -2.32 -12.52
N ILE A 168 -2.03 -1.69 -13.30
CA ILE A 168 -0.88 -2.31 -13.99
C ILE A 168 -1.20 -2.98 -15.36
N LYS A 169 -1.71 -2.25 -16.35
CA LYS A 169 -1.27 -2.48 -17.75
C LYS A 169 -0.25 -1.41 -18.15
N LYS A 170 1.03 -1.79 -18.15
CA LYS A 170 2.11 -0.98 -18.71
C LYS A 170 1.93 -0.90 -20.23
N GLU A 171 1.14 0.06 -20.71
CA GLU A 171 1.28 0.49 -22.10
C GLU A 171 2.72 0.95 -22.30
N LYS A 172 3.39 0.42 -23.33
CA LYS A 172 4.71 0.86 -23.75
C LYS A 172 4.60 2.32 -24.18
N LEU A 173 5.06 3.24 -23.32
CA LEU A 173 5.18 4.64 -23.66
C LEU A 173 6.44 4.84 -24.49
N ASP A 174 6.35 5.67 -25.53
CA ASP A 174 7.53 6.21 -26.21
C ASP A 174 8.07 7.39 -25.37
N TYR A 175 9.10 7.11 -24.57
CA TYR A 175 9.72 8.07 -23.66
C TYR A 175 10.53 9.16 -24.37
N ASN A 176 10.62 9.14 -25.70
CA ASN A 176 11.40 10.10 -26.48
C ASN A 176 10.71 11.45 -26.71
N THR A 177 9.48 11.65 -26.23
CA THR A 177 8.65 12.79 -26.65
C THR A 177 8.75 14.04 -25.77
N SER A 178 9.33 13.99 -24.56
CA SER A 178 9.48 15.19 -23.72
C SER A 178 10.82 15.25 -22.95
N PRO A 179 11.81 16.03 -23.44
CA PRO A 179 13.11 16.21 -22.77
C PRO A 179 12.99 16.75 -21.33
N MET A 180 11.96 17.56 -21.07
CA MET A 180 11.67 18.12 -19.75
C MET A 180 11.25 17.03 -18.76
N PHE A 181 10.42 16.07 -19.21
CA PHE A 181 9.90 15.01 -18.36
C PHE A 181 10.95 13.92 -18.10
N THR A 182 11.80 13.59 -19.08
CA THR A 182 12.94 12.69 -18.89
C THR A 182 13.89 13.20 -17.81
N LYS A 183 14.16 14.51 -17.79
CA LYS A 183 14.99 15.15 -16.76
C LYS A 183 14.34 15.10 -15.37
N LEU A 184 13.01 15.24 -15.29
CA LEU A 184 12.26 15.15 -14.03
C LEU A 184 12.22 13.72 -13.46
N LEU A 185 11.99 12.71 -14.30
CA LEU A 185 12.07 11.29 -13.91
C LEU A 185 13.47 10.88 -13.46
N GLN A 186 14.50 11.35 -14.17
CA GLN A 186 15.89 11.05 -13.84
C GLN A 186 16.29 11.64 -12.49
N ASN A 187 15.86 12.88 -12.20
CA ASN A 187 16.03 13.49 -10.88
C ASN A 187 15.30 12.70 -9.78
N PHE A 188 14.11 12.17 -10.05
CA PHE A 188 13.36 11.35 -9.10
C PHE A 188 14.11 10.07 -8.71
N TYR A 189 14.59 9.30 -9.70
CA TYR A 189 15.35 8.08 -9.46
C TYR A 189 16.71 8.33 -8.78
N GLU A 190 17.33 9.49 -9.02
CA GLU A 190 18.57 9.88 -8.33
C GLU A 190 18.35 10.23 -6.85
N ILE A 191 17.18 10.77 -6.49
CA ILE A 191 16.80 11.07 -5.10
C ILE A 191 16.53 9.78 -4.33
N GLU A 192 15.85 8.79 -4.93
CA GLU A 192 15.64 7.47 -4.31
C GLU A 192 16.96 6.74 -4.02
N ARG A 193 17.90 6.75 -4.96
CA ARG A 193 19.18 6.03 -4.81
C ARG A 193 20.08 6.57 -3.70
N LYS A 194 19.95 7.85 -3.34
CA LYS A 194 20.82 8.49 -2.33
C LYS A 194 20.34 8.29 -0.89
N ASN A 195 19.12 7.79 -0.66
CA ASN A 195 18.46 7.83 0.66
C ASN A 195 18.28 6.46 1.36
N ILE A 196 18.94 5.38 0.92
CA ILE A 196 18.88 4.06 1.58
C ILE A 196 20.20 3.72 2.30
N PRO A 197 20.29 3.76 3.64
CA PRO A 197 21.41 3.13 4.36
C PRO A 197 21.08 1.71 4.85
N ARG A 198 22.08 0.81 4.71
CA ARG A 198 22.22 -0.54 5.28
C ARG A 198 21.90 -0.61 6.78
N ILE A 199 20.86 -1.35 7.20
CA ILE A 199 20.59 -1.68 8.61
C ILE A 199 20.06 -3.12 8.69
N MET A 200 20.95 -4.12 8.79
CA MET A 200 20.54 -5.51 9.05
C MET A 200 21.49 -6.31 9.96
N THR A 201 22.33 -5.66 10.77
CA THR A 201 23.39 -6.39 11.53
C THR A 201 23.51 -6.10 13.02
N GLN A 202 22.59 -5.37 13.67
CA GLN A 202 22.74 -5.04 15.11
C GLN A 202 21.68 -5.60 16.07
N THR A 203 20.64 -6.30 15.59
CA THR A 203 19.56 -6.81 16.46
C THR A 203 19.88 -8.14 17.17
N SER A 204 21.01 -8.79 16.90
CA SER A 204 21.29 -10.15 17.38
C SER A 204 22.05 -10.25 18.72
N GLN A 205 22.38 -9.14 19.39
CA GLN A 205 23.21 -9.17 20.62
C GLN A 205 22.49 -8.77 21.92
N ILE A 206 21.20 -8.45 21.89
CA ILE A 206 20.47 -7.96 23.09
C ILE A 206 19.73 -9.07 23.85
N VAL A 207 19.65 -10.30 23.30
CA VAL A 207 18.77 -11.37 23.82
C VAL A 207 19.37 -12.20 24.98
N TYR A 208 20.63 -12.00 25.38
CA TYR A 208 21.31 -12.94 26.30
C TYR A 208 21.48 -12.50 27.77
N LYS A 209 20.82 -11.44 28.28
CA LYS A 209 21.04 -10.98 29.67
C LYS A 209 19.84 -10.99 30.64
N ASP A 210 18.61 -11.19 30.18
CA ASP A 210 17.41 -10.99 31.04
C ASP A 210 16.79 -12.27 31.66
N GLN A 211 17.49 -13.41 31.62
CA GLN A 211 16.93 -14.70 32.08
C GLN A 211 17.25 -15.12 33.52
N GLN A 212 17.90 -14.29 34.35
CA GLN A 212 18.36 -14.73 35.69
C GLN A 212 17.60 -14.21 36.93
N GLU A 213 16.59 -13.33 36.84
CA GLU A 213 16.10 -12.61 38.03
C GLU A 213 14.69 -12.90 38.57
N ASN A 214 13.88 -13.81 38.03
CA ASN A 214 12.49 -13.99 38.51
C ASN A 214 12.13 -15.41 38.96
N GLN A 215 12.68 -15.82 40.11
CA GLN A 215 12.15 -16.91 40.94
C GLN A 215 12.20 -16.56 42.43
N THR A 216 11.36 -15.61 42.89
CA THR A 216 10.87 -15.64 44.28
C THR A 216 9.57 -14.85 44.40
N GLN A 217 8.61 -15.38 45.17
CA GLN A 217 7.32 -14.79 45.63
C GLN A 217 6.05 -15.27 44.91
N ALA A 218 5.37 -16.24 45.52
CA ALA A 218 4.00 -16.08 46.03
C ALA A 218 3.50 -17.40 46.64
N ARG A 219 3.49 -17.48 47.97
CA ARG A 219 2.77 -18.47 48.80
C ARG A 219 1.97 -17.68 49.83
N LEU A 220 0.90 -18.29 50.36
CA LEU A 220 -0.08 -17.86 51.40
C LEU A 220 -1.40 -17.33 50.79
N GLN A 221 -2.62 -17.71 51.21
CA GLN A 221 -3.13 -18.65 52.22
C GLN A 221 -4.67 -18.78 52.03
N GLY A 222 -5.27 -19.95 52.35
CA GLY A 222 -6.71 -20.12 52.70
C GLY A 222 -6.96 -19.66 54.16
N GLU A 223 -8.12 -19.73 54.80
CA GLU A 223 -9.35 -20.56 54.76
C GLU A 223 -10.44 -19.77 55.53
N MET A 224 -11.73 -20.14 55.48
CA MET A 224 -12.57 -20.17 56.71
C MET A 224 -13.92 -20.90 56.57
N GLN A 225 -14.39 -21.37 57.74
CA GLN A 225 -15.36 -22.43 58.05
C GLN A 225 -16.85 -22.04 58.03
N GLU A 226 -17.72 -23.06 57.85
CA GLU A 226 -19.16 -23.11 58.21
C GLU A 226 -19.38 -23.72 59.64
N PRO A 227 -20.62 -24.00 60.11
CA PRO A 227 -21.73 -23.10 60.44
C PRO A 227 -22.32 -23.40 61.86
N LYS A 228 -23.27 -22.60 62.38
CA LYS A 228 -24.22 -23.06 63.42
C LYS A 228 -25.61 -22.40 63.33
N SER A 229 -26.63 -23.25 63.51
CA SER A 229 -28.07 -23.02 63.45
C SER A 229 -28.69 -22.48 64.74
N MET A 230 -29.74 -21.64 64.65
CA MET A 230 -30.79 -21.48 65.67
C MET A 230 -32.12 -21.07 65.01
N SER A 231 -33.22 -21.66 65.47
CA SER A 231 -34.60 -21.54 64.95
C SER A 231 -35.34 -20.30 65.45
N THR A 232 -36.13 -19.65 64.59
CA THR A 232 -37.04 -18.53 64.90
C THR A 232 -38.44 -18.70 64.27
N PRO A 233 -39.47 -17.96 64.73
CA PRO A 233 -40.87 -18.35 64.58
C PRO A 233 -41.54 -17.92 63.26
N LYS A 234 -42.47 -18.78 62.78
CA LYS A 234 -43.11 -18.78 61.45
C LYS A 234 -43.68 -17.47 60.88
N LYS A 235 -43.96 -16.43 61.68
CA LYS A 235 -44.50 -15.14 61.17
C LYS A 235 -43.41 -14.13 60.78
N GLU A 236 -42.21 -14.25 61.35
CA GLU A 236 -41.05 -13.47 60.89
C GLU A 236 -40.43 -14.12 59.65
N ILE A 237 -40.44 -15.46 59.55
CA ILE A 237 -39.97 -16.21 58.37
C ILE A 237 -40.74 -15.82 57.11
N GLN A 238 -42.05 -15.62 57.19
CA GLN A 238 -42.85 -15.24 56.01
C GLN A 238 -42.51 -13.82 55.50
N LYS A 239 -42.30 -12.86 56.40
CA LYS A 239 -41.84 -11.50 56.03
C LYS A 239 -40.40 -11.47 55.54
N ILE A 240 -39.52 -12.28 56.12
CA ILE A 240 -38.13 -12.43 55.68
C ILE A 240 -38.10 -13.06 54.29
N ASN A 241 -38.90 -14.11 54.05
CA ASN A 241 -38.99 -14.77 52.75
C ASN A 241 -39.57 -13.87 51.64
N GLU A 242 -40.63 -13.09 51.92
CA GLU A 242 -41.16 -12.10 50.97
C GLU A 242 -40.13 -10.99 50.68
N SER A 243 -39.38 -10.56 51.69
CA SER A 243 -38.27 -9.60 51.56
C SER A 243 -37.14 -10.17 50.70
N ASP A 244 -36.79 -11.45 50.88
CA ASP A 244 -35.76 -12.13 50.10
C ASP A 244 -36.17 -12.33 48.64
N ALA A 245 -37.42 -12.70 48.38
CA ALA A 245 -37.98 -12.78 47.04
C ALA A 245 -37.97 -11.41 46.34
N GLN A 246 -38.35 -10.34 47.05
CA GLN A 246 -38.31 -8.98 46.50
C GLN A 246 -36.87 -8.50 46.26
N SER A 247 -35.92 -8.91 47.10
CA SER A 247 -34.49 -8.65 46.90
C SER A 247 -33.97 -9.29 45.60
N LEU A 248 -34.32 -10.55 45.33
CA LEU A 248 -33.96 -11.23 44.09
C LEU A 248 -34.58 -10.56 42.85
N ILE A 249 -35.84 -10.11 42.94
CA ILE A 249 -36.52 -9.36 41.87
C ILE A 249 -35.81 -8.02 41.60
N ASN A 250 -35.38 -7.33 42.66
CA ASN A 250 -34.66 -6.06 42.54
C ASN A 250 -33.26 -6.26 41.95
N GLN A 251 -32.56 -7.35 42.32
CA GLN A 251 -31.27 -7.72 41.73
C GLN A 251 -31.41 -8.02 40.24
N PHE A 252 -32.45 -8.76 39.83
CA PHE A 252 -32.74 -8.98 38.42
C PHE A 252 -33.02 -7.67 37.68
N SER A 253 -33.81 -6.77 38.27
CA SER A 253 -34.16 -5.48 37.65
C SER A 253 -32.94 -4.58 37.44
N LEU A 254 -31.99 -4.59 38.39
CA LEU A 254 -30.70 -3.90 38.28
C LEU A 254 -29.85 -4.48 37.15
N LEU A 255 -29.68 -5.81 37.11
CA LEU A 255 -28.92 -6.50 36.06
C LEU A 255 -29.53 -6.28 34.68
N LYS A 256 -30.87 -6.32 34.57
CA LYS A 256 -31.62 -6.04 33.34
C LYS A 256 -31.42 -4.59 32.85
N GLY A 257 -31.36 -3.63 33.77
CA GLY A 257 -31.00 -2.24 33.47
C GLY A 257 -29.60 -2.12 32.86
N SER A 258 -28.60 -2.72 33.49
CA SER A 258 -27.22 -2.73 33.01
C SER A 258 -27.04 -3.44 31.66
N LEU A 259 -27.89 -4.41 31.33
CA LEU A 259 -27.92 -5.07 30.02
C LEU A 259 -28.54 -4.18 28.94
N SER A 260 -29.63 -3.46 29.25
CA SER A 260 -30.29 -2.58 28.29
C SER A 260 -29.47 -1.35 27.89
N GLU A 261 -28.67 -0.79 28.81
CA GLU A 261 -27.75 0.31 28.52
C GLU A 261 -26.58 -0.13 27.63
N LYS A 262 -26.11 -1.38 27.78
CA LYS A 262 -25.01 -1.94 26.99
C LYS A 262 -25.45 -2.47 25.62
N ASP A 263 -26.66 -2.99 25.47
CA ASP A 263 -27.24 -3.39 24.17
C ASP A 263 -27.51 -2.19 23.22
N LEU A 264 -27.63 -0.97 23.75
CA LEU A 264 -27.86 0.27 22.99
C LEU A 264 -26.58 1.04 22.61
N GLY A 265 -25.42 0.65 23.15
CA GLY A 265 -24.16 1.39 23.06
C GLY A 265 -23.08 0.78 22.17
N LEU A 266 -23.43 -0.03 21.15
CA LEU A 266 -22.48 -0.66 20.24
C LEU A 266 -21.85 0.34 19.25
N ASP A 267 -20.99 1.24 19.77
CA ASP A 267 -19.91 1.85 19.00
C ASP A 267 -18.64 1.00 19.19
N PHE A 268 -18.06 0.57 18.07
CA PHE A 268 -17.12 -0.57 17.95
C PHE A 268 -15.72 -0.43 18.59
N GLN A 269 -15.48 0.47 19.56
CA GLN A 269 -14.11 0.84 19.97
C GLN A 269 -13.55 0.26 21.29
N GLU A 270 -14.32 -0.41 22.17
CA GLU A 270 -13.80 -0.91 23.46
C GLU A 270 -14.02 -2.43 23.72
N GLN A 271 -13.64 -3.28 22.75
CA GLN A 271 -14.02 -4.71 22.75
C GLN A 271 -13.54 -5.58 23.94
N ASN A 272 -12.45 -5.28 24.64
CA ASN A 272 -11.91 -6.23 25.64
C ASN A 272 -12.46 -6.06 27.07
N GLN A 273 -12.80 -4.85 27.49
CA GLN A 273 -13.36 -4.61 28.83
C GLN A 273 -14.86 -4.92 28.85
N ASP A 274 -15.57 -4.60 27.76
CA ASP A 274 -16.99 -4.89 27.62
C ASP A 274 -17.31 -6.39 27.57
N ILE A 275 -16.43 -7.21 27.00
CA ILE A 275 -16.58 -8.67 26.98
C ILE A 275 -16.42 -9.26 28.38
N MET A 276 -15.42 -8.83 29.17
CA MET A 276 -15.26 -9.29 30.55
C MET A 276 -16.44 -8.88 31.43
N ASP A 277 -16.95 -7.66 31.25
CA ASP A 277 -18.11 -7.17 31.98
C ASP A 277 -19.39 -7.94 31.61
N LEU A 278 -19.57 -8.33 30.33
CA LEU A 278 -20.70 -9.14 29.89
C LEU A 278 -20.63 -10.59 30.43
N GLU A 279 -19.43 -11.18 30.48
CA GLU A 279 -19.24 -12.51 31.08
C GLU A 279 -19.54 -12.50 32.58
N LEU A 280 -19.15 -11.44 33.28
CA LEU A 280 -19.48 -11.25 34.69
C LEU A 280 -21.00 -11.12 34.91
N VAL A 281 -21.69 -10.34 34.06
CA VAL A 281 -23.16 -10.22 34.13
C VAL A 281 -23.85 -11.56 33.85
N LYS A 282 -23.31 -12.39 32.94
CA LYS A 282 -23.83 -13.74 32.66
C LYS A 282 -23.62 -14.71 33.80
N GLN A 283 -22.46 -14.70 34.45
CA GLN A 283 -22.23 -15.46 35.68
C GLN A 283 -23.24 -15.07 36.76
N ASN A 284 -23.43 -13.77 36.98
CA ASN A 284 -24.40 -13.26 37.95
C ASN A 284 -25.85 -13.68 37.63
N LEU A 285 -26.25 -13.70 36.36
CA LEU A 285 -27.58 -14.19 35.95
C LEU A 285 -27.74 -15.70 36.16
N THR A 286 -26.68 -16.49 35.96
CA THR A 286 -26.68 -17.94 36.18
C THR A 286 -26.81 -18.25 37.67
N GLU A 287 -26.02 -17.58 38.51
CA GLU A 287 -26.14 -17.69 39.97
C GLU A 287 -27.51 -17.23 40.48
N LEU A 288 -28.13 -16.25 39.82
CA LEU A 288 -29.46 -15.78 40.15
C LEU A 288 -30.55 -16.81 39.82
N ILE A 289 -30.39 -17.55 38.71
CA ILE A 289 -31.26 -18.70 38.39
C ILE A 289 -31.18 -19.75 39.50
N ASP A 290 -29.97 -20.15 39.90
CA ASP A 290 -29.81 -21.18 40.93
C ASP A 290 -30.45 -20.76 42.27
N LYS A 291 -30.32 -19.47 42.64
CA LYS A 291 -30.96 -18.91 43.84
C LYS A 291 -32.48 -18.85 43.72
N ILE A 292 -33.02 -18.53 42.55
CA ILE A 292 -34.46 -18.51 42.29
C ILE A 292 -35.02 -19.93 42.31
N ASP A 293 -34.34 -20.92 41.72
CA ASP A 293 -34.76 -22.32 41.71
C ASP A 293 -34.86 -22.88 43.14
N ILE A 294 -33.85 -22.66 43.97
CA ILE A 294 -33.87 -23.04 45.40
C ILE A 294 -35.04 -22.38 46.13
N LYS A 295 -35.29 -21.09 45.90
CA LYS A 295 -36.39 -20.38 46.57
C LYS A 295 -37.78 -20.82 46.08
N ILE A 296 -37.95 -21.12 44.80
CA ILE A 296 -39.20 -21.67 44.27
C ILE A 296 -39.51 -23.01 44.95
N GLU A 297 -38.52 -23.90 45.10
CA GLU A 297 -38.71 -25.16 45.85
C GLU A 297 -39.07 -24.93 47.32
N GLU A 298 -38.42 -23.97 48.00
CA GLU A 298 -38.76 -23.61 49.38
C GLU A 298 -40.18 -23.05 49.54
N PHE A 299 -40.66 -22.24 48.58
CA PHE A 299 -42.01 -21.66 48.62
C PHE A 299 -43.11 -22.65 48.25
N LEU A 300 -42.84 -23.56 47.31
CA LEU A 300 -43.75 -24.67 46.99
C LEU A 300 -43.96 -25.59 48.19
N ASN A 301 -42.93 -25.78 49.02
CA ASN A 301 -43.02 -26.53 50.28
C ASN A 301 -43.75 -25.76 51.41
N GLN A 302 -44.06 -24.48 51.22
CA GLN A 302 -44.70 -23.59 52.21
C GLN A 302 -46.13 -23.15 51.81
N ASP A 303 -46.70 -23.69 50.74
CA ASP A 303 -48.03 -23.36 50.18
C ASP A 303 -48.21 -21.86 49.79
N ASP A 304 -47.12 -21.10 49.57
CA ASP A 304 -47.21 -19.72 49.07
C ASP A 304 -47.16 -19.65 47.54
N VAL A 305 -48.33 -19.90 46.95
CA VAL A 305 -48.53 -19.98 45.49
C VAL A 305 -48.27 -18.63 44.80
N ASN A 306 -48.54 -17.51 45.45
CA ASN A 306 -48.49 -16.19 44.81
C ASN A 306 -47.05 -15.68 44.66
N THR A 307 -46.20 -15.91 45.68
CA THR A 307 -44.78 -15.55 45.65
C THR A 307 -44.02 -16.47 44.70
N SER A 308 -44.36 -17.77 44.69
CA SER A 308 -43.85 -18.75 43.72
C SER A 308 -44.13 -18.33 42.28
N LEU A 309 -45.35 -17.86 41.97
CA LEU A 309 -45.74 -17.44 40.63
C LEU A 309 -44.97 -16.19 40.14
N LYS A 310 -44.61 -15.27 41.06
CA LYS A 310 -43.80 -14.09 40.73
C LYS A 310 -42.35 -14.46 40.42
N LEU A 311 -41.77 -15.37 41.21
CA LEU A 311 -40.40 -15.87 40.98
C LEU A 311 -40.31 -16.69 39.68
N LEU A 312 -41.33 -17.50 39.37
CA LEU A 312 -41.39 -18.28 38.13
C LEU A 312 -41.42 -17.38 36.88
N LYS A 313 -42.11 -16.24 36.93
CA LYS A 313 -42.08 -15.26 35.82
C LYS A 313 -40.69 -14.65 35.59
N VAL A 314 -39.97 -14.34 36.68
CA VAL A 314 -38.59 -13.84 36.59
C VAL A 314 -37.66 -14.92 36.04
N TYR A 315 -37.83 -16.16 36.47
CA TYR A 315 -37.10 -17.32 35.93
C TYR A 315 -37.29 -17.47 34.42
N ASP A 316 -38.54 -17.42 33.94
CA ASP A 316 -38.84 -17.51 32.50
C ASP A 316 -38.23 -16.36 31.70
N GLU A 317 -38.23 -15.13 32.24
CA GLU A 317 -37.59 -13.98 31.61
C GLU A 317 -36.07 -14.13 31.48
N ILE A 318 -35.38 -14.59 32.54
CA ILE A 318 -33.93 -14.83 32.48
C ILE A 318 -33.60 -15.93 31.46
N LYS A 319 -34.40 -17.00 31.44
CA LYS A 319 -34.21 -18.14 30.54
C LYS A 319 -34.39 -17.76 29.07
N ILE A 320 -35.41 -16.95 28.75
CA ILE A 320 -35.61 -16.41 27.40
C ILE A 320 -34.39 -15.58 26.97
N TYR A 321 -33.85 -14.76 27.86
CA TYR A 321 -32.67 -13.93 27.57
C TYR A 321 -31.42 -14.77 27.26
N LEU A 322 -31.12 -15.77 28.09
CA LEU A 322 -29.98 -16.69 27.86
C LEU A 322 -30.11 -17.47 26.54
N ILE A 323 -31.33 -17.91 26.20
CA ILE A 323 -31.59 -18.60 24.92
C ILE A 323 -31.35 -17.66 23.72
N GLN A 324 -31.74 -16.38 23.82
CA GLN A 324 -31.50 -15.40 22.75
C GLN A 324 -30.01 -15.10 22.57
N ASP A 325 -29.24 -14.98 23.65
CA ASP A 325 -27.78 -14.81 23.60
C ASP A 325 -27.09 -16.01 22.95
N LEU A 326 -27.48 -17.24 23.31
CA LEU A 326 -26.95 -18.46 22.70
C LEU A 326 -27.24 -18.50 21.19
N LYS A 327 -28.44 -18.11 20.76
CA LYS A 327 -28.77 -18.01 19.32
C LYS A 327 -27.89 -16.99 18.60
N ARG A 328 -27.64 -15.83 19.20
CA ARG A 328 -26.73 -14.82 18.62
C ARG A 328 -25.30 -15.35 18.51
N LYS A 329 -24.79 -16.03 19.54
CA LYS A 329 -23.43 -16.62 19.51
C LYS A 329 -23.25 -17.64 18.40
N VAL A 330 -24.26 -18.49 18.15
CA VAL A 330 -24.22 -19.45 17.04
C VAL A 330 -24.12 -18.74 15.69
N ILE A 331 -24.90 -17.68 15.47
CA ILE A 331 -24.85 -16.89 14.23
C ILE A 331 -23.47 -16.23 14.05
N ILE A 332 -22.94 -15.60 15.09
CA ILE A 332 -21.60 -14.98 15.05
C ILE A 332 -20.52 -16.02 14.77
N GLN A 333 -20.64 -17.23 15.33
CA GLN A 333 -19.71 -18.32 15.07
C GLN A 333 -19.75 -18.75 13.59
N ASP A 334 -20.95 -18.92 13.02
CA ASP A 334 -21.11 -19.26 11.59
C ASP A 334 -20.51 -18.18 10.67
N GLU A 335 -20.68 -16.90 11.03
CA GLU A 335 -20.07 -15.76 10.31
C GLU A 335 -18.54 -15.78 10.38
N ILE A 336 -17.96 -16.05 11.56
CA ILE A 336 -16.51 -16.19 11.74
C ILE A 336 -15.98 -17.37 10.92
N GLU A 337 -16.67 -18.52 10.92
CA GLU A 337 -16.28 -19.69 10.13
C GLU A 337 -16.28 -19.38 8.63
N GLN A 338 -17.27 -18.62 8.14
CA GLN A 338 -17.28 -18.15 6.75
C GLN A 338 -16.14 -17.18 6.44
N GLN A 339 -15.85 -16.22 7.33
CA GLN A 339 -14.72 -15.31 7.15
C GLN A 339 -13.38 -16.06 7.10
N ILE A 340 -13.20 -17.09 7.93
CA ILE A 340 -12.01 -17.95 7.90
C ILE A 340 -11.90 -18.67 6.55
N LEU A 341 -13.01 -19.22 6.04
CA LEU A 341 -13.03 -19.89 4.73
C LEU A 341 -12.70 -18.94 3.58
N ASP A 342 -13.23 -17.72 3.60
CA ASP A 342 -12.95 -16.71 2.58
C ASP A 342 -11.50 -16.24 2.62
N ILE A 343 -10.92 -16.04 3.81
CA ILE A 343 -9.48 -15.73 3.98
C ILE A 343 -8.62 -16.87 3.43
N GLN A 344 -8.98 -18.14 3.68
CA GLN A 344 -8.26 -19.29 3.14
C GLN A 344 -8.33 -19.34 1.60
N ARG A 345 -9.48 -19.03 1.00
CA ARG A 345 -9.63 -18.94 -0.47
C ARG A 345 -8.79 -17.81 -1.05
N GLN A 346 -8.80 -16.63 -0.43
CA GLN A 346 -7.97 -15.49 -0.85
C GLN A 346 -6.47 -15.83 -0.78
N ARG A 347 -6.03 -16.52 0.28
CA ARG A 347 -4.65 -17.01 0.42
C ARG A 347 -4.28 -18.00 -0.69
N GLY A 348 -5.20 -18.87 -1.09
CA GLY A 348 -5.01 -19.77 -2.24
C GLY A 348 -4.74 -19.01 -3.54
N GLY A 349 -5.54 -17.98 -3.83
CA GLY A 349 -5.37 -17.12 -5.02
C GLY A 349 -4.08 -16.28 -4.99
N LEU A 350 -3.68 -15.78 -3.83
CA LEU A 350 -2.40 -15.07 -3.67
C LEU A 350 -1.21 -15.99 -3.89
N SER A 351 -1.28 -17.24 -3.44
CA SER A 351 -0.21 -18.22 -3.64
C SER A 351 -0.05 -18.62 -5.11
N SER A 352 -1.12 -18.67 -5.90
CA SER A 352 -1.01 -18.90 -7.36
C SER A 352 -0.46 -17.67 -8.07
N SER A 353 -0.92 -16.47 -7.71
CA SER A 353 -0.39 -15.21 -8.26
C SER A 353 1.10 -15.05 -8.00
N LEU A 354 1.59 -15.45 -6.82
CA LEU A 354 3.02 -15.44 -6.49
C LEU A 354 3.84 -16.35 -7.43
N LYS A 355 3.34 -17.55 -7.73
CA LYS A 355 4.02 -18.47 -8.67
C LYS A 355 4.05 -17.93 -10.09
N ASP A 356 2.98 -17.28 -10.53
CA ASP A 356 2.93 -16.63 -11.84
C ASP A 356 3.91 -15.45 -11.91
N HIS A 357 4.04 -14.68 -10.82
CA HIS A 357 5.04 -13.63 -10.72
C HIS A 357 6.49 -14.16 -10.70
N GLU A 358 6.77 -15.26 -9.99
CA GLU A 358 8.09 -15.89 -9.99
C GLU A 358 8.47 -16.41 -11.37
N THR A 359 7.55 -17.08 -12.06
CA THR A 359 7.80 -17.57 -13.43
C THR A 359 8.01 -16.42 -14.41
N HIS A 360 7.24 -15.34 -14.29
CA HIS A 360 7.45 -14.14 -15.11
C HIS A 360 8.80 -13.46 -14.82
N ASN A 361 9.21 -13.38 -13.55
CA ASN A 361 10.50 -12.79 -13.17
C ASN A 361 11.69 -13.62 -13.69
N ASN A 362 11.57 -14.95 -13.65
CA ASN A 362 12.56 -15.84 -14.25
C ASN A 362 12.67 -15.62 -15.75
N LEU A 363 11.54 -15.46 -16.46
CA LEU A 363 11.54 -15.15 -17.90
C LEU A 363 12.23 -13.81 -18.19
N LEU A 364 11.91 -12.76 -17.44
CA LEU A 364 12.55 -11.45 -17.59
C LEU A 364 14.05 -11.51 -17.32
N THR A 365 14.48 -12.27 -16.32
CA THR A 365 15.90 -12.47 -16.01
C THR A 365 16.64 -13.11 -17.19
N HIS A 366 16.05 -14.13 -17.81
CA HIS A 366 16.61 -14.75 -19.02
C HIS A 366 16.64 -13.79 -20.21
N GLN A 367 15.60 -12.96 -20.40
CA GLN A 367 15.59 -11.94 -21.45
C GLN A 367 16.68 -10.88 -21.26
N ILE A 368 16.91 -10.43 -20.03
CA ILE A 368 17.99 -9.48 -19.70
C ILE A 368 19.35 -10.11 -20.00
N ALA A 369 19.57 -11.37 -19.66
CA ALA A 369 20.81 -12.08 -19.96
C ALA A 369 21.06 -12.18 -21.47
N ALA A 370 20.03 -12.52 -22.25
CA ALA A 370 20.13 -12.59 -23.71
C ALA A 370 20.45 -11.22 -24.33
N LEU A 371 19.79 -10.14 -23.88
CA LEU A 371 20.07 -8.78 -24.37
C LEU A 371 21.49 -8.32 -24.02
N LYS A 372 21.99 -8.65 -22.84
CA LYS A 372 23.39 -8.37 -22.47
C LYS A 372 24.38 -9.06 -23.41
N SER A 373 24.14 -10.34 -23.72
CA SER A 373 24.99 -11.09 -24.65
C SER A 373 24.94 -10.52 -26.08
N GLN A 374 23.77 -10.08 -26.54
CA GLN A 374 23.63 -9.40 -27.83
C GLN A 374 24.39 -8.06 -27.85
N PHE A 375 24.29 -7.28 -26.77
CA PHE A 375 25.01 -6.01 -26.65
C PHE A 375 26.52 -6.21 -26.67
N GLU A 376 27.03 -7.23 -25.97
CA GLU A 376 28.45 -7.58 -25.98
C GLU A 376 28.93 -7.99 -27.38
N SER A 377 28.13 -8.78 -28.09
CA SER A 377 28.42 -9.16 -29.49
C SER A 377 28.47 -7.96 -30.42
N LEU A 378 27.55 -7.01 -30.27
CA LEU A 378 27.54 -5.76 -31.05
C LEU A 378 28.74 -4.87 -30.72
N SER A 379 29.16 -4.82 -29.45
CA SER A 379 30.33 -4.06 -29.03
C SER A 379 31.62 -4.62 -29.65
N ILE A 380 31.75 -5.95 -29.72
CA ILE A 380 32.87 -6.62 -30.40
C ILE A 380 32.85 -6.30 -31.90
N LEU A 381 31.69 -6.37 -32.54
CA LEU A 381 31.55 -6.02 -33.96
C LEU A 381 31.99 -4.58 -34.23
N GLN A 382 31.55 -3.64 -33.41
CA GLN A 382 31.95 -2.23 -33.52
C GLN A 382 33.47 -2.03 -33.37
N GLN A 383 34.12 -2.76 -32.48
CA GLN A 383 35.58 -2.71 -32.32
C GLN A 383 36.31 -3.25 -33.56
N ASN A 384 35.80 -4.32 -34.15
CA ASN A 384 36.34 -4.89 -35.40
C ASN A 384 36.21 -3.88 -36.55
N ASP A 385 35.04 -3.28 -36.74
CA ASP A 385 34.80 -2.27 -37.78
C ASP A 385 35.74 -1.06 -37.62
N GLN A 386 35.95 -0.59 -36.38
CA GLN A 386 36.90 0.48 -36.11
C GLN A 386 38.33 0.08 -36.47
N MET A 387 38.71 -1.17 -36.23
CA MET A 387 40.04 -1.69 -36.59
C MET A 387 40.20 -1.78 -38.11
N GLU A 388 39.19 -2.29 -38.83
CA GLU A 388 39.20 -2.34 -40.29
C GLU A 388 39.26 -0.94 -40.91
N MET A 389 38.50 0.02 -40.39
CA MET A 389 38.60 1.41 -40.82
C MET A 389 39.99 2.00 -40.61
N LYS A 390 40.67 1.67 -39.50
CA LYS A 390 42.07 2.09 -39.27
C LYS A 390 43.01 1.48 -40.30
N LYS A 391 42.85 0.19 -40.62
CA LYS A 391 43.65 -0.50 -41.65
C LYS A 391 43.44 0.14 -43.03
N MET A 392 42.19 0.40 -43.42
CA MET A 392 41.89 1.08 -44.68
C MET A 392 42.50 2.48 -44.74
N ARG A 393 42.42 3.26 -43.65
CA ARG A 393 43.06 4.59 -43.60
C ARG A 393 44.58 4.52 -43.77
N SER A 394 45.24 3.52 -43.16
CA SER A 394 46.68 3.28 -43.38
C SER A 394 46.97 2.99 -44.84
N TYR A 395 46.21 2.10 -45.45
CA TYR A 395 46.39 1.72 -46.85
C TYR A 395 46.17 2.90 -47.81
N ILE A 396 45.16 3.75 -47.55
CA ILE A 396 44.95 4.98 -48.32
C ILE A 396 46.16 5.92 -48.20
N SER A 397 46.73 6.08 -47.00
CA SER A 397 47.92 6.92 -46.79
C SER A 397 49.13 6.38 -47.55
N GLU A 398 49.36 5.06 -47.53
CA GLU A 398 50.43 4.39 -48.29
C GLU A 398 50.29 4.64 -49.79
N LEU A 399 49.07 4.49 -50.34
CA LEU A 399 48.80 4.77 -51.75
C LEU A 399 49.00 6.26 -52.11
N LEU A 400 48.64 7.19 -51.22
CA LEU A 400 48.88 8.62 -51.44
C LEU A 400 50.38 8.93 -51.48
N GLU A 401 51.17 8.31 -50.60
CA GLU A 401 52.62 8.47 -50.58
C GLU A 401 53.27 7.90 -51.86
N GLU A 402 52.82 6.72 -52.30
CA GLU A 402 53.28 6.11 -53.56
C GLU A 402 52.93 6.98 -54.76
N ASN A 403 51.72 7.55 -54.80
CA ASN A 403 51.30 8.47 -55.85
C ASN A 403 52.17 9.72 -55.90
N GLU A 404 52.53 10.31 -54.76
CA GLU A 404 53.44 11.45 -54.73
C GLU A 404 54.87 11.09 -55.18
N LYS A 405 55.37 9.91 -54.81
CA LYS A 405 56.66 9.41 -55.33
C LYS A 405 56.63 9.29 -56.85
N MET A 406 55.57 8.72 -57.42
CA MET A 406 55.41 8.61 -58.88
C MET A 406 55.31 9.99 -59.56
N LYS A 407 54.61 10.96 -58.96
CA LYS A 407 54.58 12.34 -59.50
C LYS A 407 55.96 12.99 -59.53
N GLN A 408 56.76 12.81 -58.47
CA GLN A 408 58.13 13.31 -58.41
C GLN A 408 59.03 12.65 -59.46
N GLU A 409 58.87 11.35 -59.69
CA GLU A 409 59.59 10.61 -60.72
C GLU A 409 59.22 11.12 -62.12
N ILE A 410 57.93 11.31 -62.41
CA ILE A 410 57.46 11.90 -63.67
C ILE A 410 58.07 13.29 -63.89
N GLU A 411 58.12 14.12 -62.86
CA GLU A 411 58.69 15.46 -62.98
C GLU A 411 60.20 15.43 -63.25
N THR A 412 60.91 14.51 -62.58
CA THR A 412 62.33 14.27 -62.84
C THR A 412 62.58 13.83 -64.28
N LEU A 413 61.76 12.90 -64.80
CA LEU A 413 61.85 12.43 -66.18
C LEU A 413 61.53 13.53 -67.20
N LYS A 414 60.56 14.42 -66.92
CA LYS A 414 60.28 15.59 -67.77
C LYS A 414 61.47 16.55 -67.83
N ILE A 415 62.11 16.82 -66.70
CA ILE A 415 63.32 17.65 -66.65
C ILE A 415 64.44 17.01 -67.49
N GLN A 416 64.65 15.71 -67.33
CA GLN A 416 65.67 14.98 -68.09
C GLN A 416 65.40 15.03 -69.60
N LEU A 417 64.15 14.81 -70.02
CA LEU A 417 63.75 14.93 -71.42
C LEU A 417 63.95 16.35 -71.97
N MET A 418 63.70 17.39 -71.18
CA MET A 418 63.96 18.77 -71.57
C MET A 418 65.46 19.04 -71.78
N ILE A 419 66.31 18.51 -70.89
CA ILE A 419 67.77 18.61 -71.02
C ILE A 419 68.24 17.92 -72.30
N GLU A 420 67.81 16.68 -72.55
CA GLU A 420 68.17 15.91 -73.75
C GLU A 420 67.69 16.61 -75.03
N LYS A 421 66.46 17.14 -75.04
CA LYS A 421 65.94 17.92 -76.17
C LYS A 421 66.78 19.16 -76.46
N ASN A 422 67.23 19.88 -75.42
CA ASN A 422 68.10 21.05 -75.59
C ASN A 422 69.49 20.65 -76.11
N GLN A 423 70.05 19.53 -75.61
CA GLN A 423 71.31 18.99 -76.12
C GLN A 423 71.22 18.65 -77.61
N LEU A 424 70.13 17.98 -78.02
CA LEU A 424 69.89 17.64 -79.43
C LEU A 424 69.76 18.90 -80.31
N ASN A 425 68.98 19.90 -79.87
CA ASN A 425 68.85 21.16 -80.59
C ASN A 425 70.21 21.87 -80.78
N ASN A 426 71.04 21.90 -79.73
CA ASN A 426 72.37 22.48 -79.82
C ASN A 426 73.28 21.72 -80.79
N GLN A 427 73.18 20.38 -80.82
CA GLN A 427 73.92 19.56 -81.79
C GLN A 427 73.47 19.81 -83.23
N MET A 428 72.16 19.97 -83.48
CA MET A 428 71.65 20.31 -84.81
C MET A 428 72.12 21.69 -85.27
N GLN A 429 72.09 22.70 -84.38
CA GLN A 429 72.62 24.04 -84.70
C GLN A 429 74.10 23.99 -85.07
N GLN A 430 74.91 23.23 -84.32
CA GLN A 430 76.33 23.05 -84.64
C GLN A 430 76.55 22.35 -85.99
N GLN A 431 75.67 21.41 -86.38
CA GLN A 431 75.74 20.78 -87.69
C GLN A 431 75.30 21.71 -88.83
N GLU A 432 74.34 22.61 -88.59
CA GLU A 432 73.94 23.66 -89.54
C GLU A 432 75.04 24.71 -89.75
N GLU A 433 75.87 24.99 -88.73
CA GLU A 433 77.00 25.93 -88.85
C GLU A 433 78.22 25.34 -89.59
N ILE A 434 78.32 24.01 -89.69
CA ILE A 434 79.45 23.29 -90.31
C ILE A 434 79.20 22.97 -91.79
N ASN A 435 77.94 22.91 -92.24
CA ASN A 435 77.53 22.69 -93.63
C ASN A 435 77.32 24.02 -94.36
#